data_AF-G7CDC8-F1
#
_entry.id   AF-G7CDC8-F1
#
_cell.length_a   1.000
_cell.length_b   1.000
_cell.length_c   1.000
_cell.angle_alpha   90.00
_cell.angle_beta   90.00
_cell.angle_gamma   90.00
#
_symmetry.space_group_name_H-M   'P 1'
#
loop_
_entity.id
_entity.type
_entity.pdbx_description
1 polymer ?
#
loop_
_entity_poly.entity_id
_entity_poly.type
_entity_poly.pdbx_seq_one_letter_code
_entity_poly.pdbx_strand_id
1 'polypeptide(L)'
;MDRWHYLLVLAGCLAITAPLEFFGAGVYRRAGRAARAILPVAAVFLIWDGIAIAFGVWTFDSRYLTGVMLPGGFPVEEVLFFVVIPLCGLLTYNAVDTILARMRRSRVESEPPIPGRRR
;
A
#
# COMPACT_ATOMS: atom_id res chain seq x y z
N MET A 1 -13.44 24.05 4.62
CA MET A 1 -12.12 23.73 4.01
C MET A 1 -11.79 22.25 4.18
N ASP A 2 -12.79 21.42 4.55
CA ASP A 2 -12.58 20.09 5.13
C ASP A 2 -12.60 18.94 4.10
N ARG A 3 -12.94 19.26 2.86
CA ARG A 3 -13.08 18.36 1.71
C ARG A 3 -11.78 17.75 1.19
N TRP A 4 -10.63 18.11 1.73
CA TRP A 4 -9.32 17.66 1.24
C TRP A 4 -8.57 16.74 2.19
N HIS A 5 -9.05 16.55 3.43
CA HIS A 5 -8.29 15.80 4.43
C HIS A 5 -8.00 14.36 3.99
N TYR A 6 -8.97 13.65 3.42
CA TYR A 6 -8.76 12.28 2.93
C TYR A 6 -7.73 12.23 1.80
N LEU A 7 -7.81 13.15 0.84
CA LEU A 7 -6.84 13.22 -0.25
C LEU A 7 -5.45 13.62 0.24
N LEU A 8 -5.36 14.54 1.21
CA LEU A 8 -4.09 14.96 1.81
C LEU A 8 -3.45 13.83 2.62
N VAL A 9 -4.25 13.02 3.34
CA VAL A 9 -3.74 11.83 4.05
C VAL A 9 -3.24 10.79 3.05
N LEU A 10 -4.00 10.49 1.98
CA LEU A 10 -3.57 9.56 0.94
C LEU A 10 -2.29 10.05 0.23
N ALA A 11 -2.23 11.34 -0.10
CA ALA A 11 -1.05 11.97 -0.68
C ALA A 11 0.13 11.96 0.29
N GLY A 12 -0.10 12.17 1.59
CA GLY A 12 0.91 12.06 2.64
C GLY A 12 1.46 10.65 2.76
N CYS A 13 0.60 9.63 2.77
CA CYS A 13 1.01 8.22 2.77
C CYS A 13 1.88 7.89 1.55
N LEU A 14 1.47 8.33 0.35
CA LEU A 14 2.26 8.18 -0.87
C LEU A 14 3.59 8.94 -0.80
N ALA A 15 3.59 10.19 -0.32
CA ALA A 15 4.80 10.99 -0.22
C ALA A 15 5.83 10.39 0.76
N ILE A 16 5.36 9.77 1.85
CA ILE A 16 6.21 9.09 2.83
C ILE A 16 6.72 7.75 2.29
N THR A 17 5.90 7.00 1.54
CA THR A 17 6.24 5.65 1.08
C THR A 17 6.88 5.59 -0.31
N ALA A 18 6.72 6.61 -1.15
CA ALA A 18 7.36 6.66 -2.47
C ALA A 18 8.90 6.64 -2.39
N PRO A 19 9.56 7.37 -1.45
CA PRO A 19 11.01 7.26 -1.27
C PRO A 19 11.50 5.85 -0.87
N LEU A 20 10.63 5.00 -0.28
CA LEU A 20 11.01 3.62 0.05
C LEU A 20 11.26 2.77 -1.20
N GLU A 21 10.77 3.18 -2.36
CA GLU A 21 11.07 2.50 -3.63
C GLU A 21 12.58 2.45 -3.93
N PHE A 22 13.34 3.48 -3.54
CA PHE A 22 14.79 3.54 -3.77
C PHE A 22 15.57 2.47 -2.99
N PHE A 23 14.98 1.89 -1.95
CA PHE A 23 15.64 0.90 -1.10
C PHE A 23 15.42 -0.54 -1.54
N GLY A 24 14.60 -0.80 -2.57
CA GLY A 24 14.20 -2.16 -2.94
C GLY A 24 14.19 -2.44 -4.46
N ALA A 25 13.68 -3.62 -4.83
CA ALA A 25 13.65 -4.07 -6.23
C ALA A 25 12.61 -3.35 -7.11
N GLY A 26 12.03 -2.23 -6.65
CA GLY A 26 11.09 -1.38 -7.38
C GLY A 26 9.68 -1.96 -7.50
N VAL A 27 8.72 -1.47 -6.72
CA VAL A 27 7.30 -1.86 -6.82
C VAL A 27 6.65 -1.20 -8.04
N TYR A 28 6.96 0.07 -8.34
CA TYR A 28 6.45 0.75 -9.53
C TYR A 28 7.06 0.18 -10.81
N ARG A 29 8.30 -0.32 -10.75
CA ARG A 29 8.90 -1.10 -11.85
C ARG A 29 8.14 -2.38 -12.21
N ARG A 30 7.26 -2.86 -11.32
CA ARG A 30 6.37 -4.01 -11.57
C ARG A 30 4.91 -3.63 -11.33
N ALA A 31 4.51 -2.41 -11.69
CA ALA A 31 3.16 -1.90 -11.52
C ALA A 31 2.09 -2.87 -12.05
N GLY A 32 2.33 -3.57 -13.16
CA GLY A 32 1.38 -4.56 -13.68
C GLY A 32 1.15 -5.77 -12.77
N ARG A 33 2.16 -6.21 -11.98
CA ARG A 33 1.98 -7.28 -10.98
C ARG A 33 1.29 -6.75 -9.73
N ALA A 34 1.66 -5.54 -9.29
CA ALA A 34 1.00 -4.88 -8.17
C ALA A 34 -0.49 -4.68 -8.47
N ALA A 35 -0.83 -4.17 -9.65
CA ALA A 35 -2.20 -4.00 -10.09
C ALA A 35 -2.96 -5.33 -10.12
N ARG A 36 -2.38 -6.42 -10.63
CA ARG A 36 -3.04 -7.75 -10.61
C ARG A 36 -3.25 -8.32 -9.22
N ALA A 37 -2.42 -7.95 -8.24
CA ALA A 37 -2.61 -8.35 -6.85
C ALA A 37 -3.65 -7.48 -6.13
N ILE A 38 -3.63 -6.18 -6.38
CA ILE A 38 -4.46 -5.19 -5.68
C ILE A 38 -5.87 -5.14 -6.27
N LEU A 39 -6.02 -5.09 -7.60
CA LEU A 39 -7.31 -4.84 -8.26
C LEU A 39 -8.40 -5.88 -7.94
N PRO A 40 -8.14 -7.20 -7.93
CA PRO A 40 -9.18 -8.17 -7.60
C PRO A 40 -9.67 -8.02 -6.16
N VAL A 41 -8.74 -7.78 -5.23
CA VAL A 41 -9.06 -7.59 -3.81
C VAL A 41 -9.80 -6.28 -3.62
N ALA A 42 -9.31 -5.19 -4.21
CA ALA A 42 -9.96 -3.89 -4.20
C ALA A 42 -11.39 -3.96 -4.76
N ALA A 43 -11.62 -4.71 -5.85
CA ALA A 43 -12.95 -4.88 -6.41
C ALA A 43 -13.92 -5.60 -5.46
N VAL A 44 -13.49 -6.68 -4.81
CA VAL A 44 -14.32 -7.40 -3.83
C VAL A 44 -14.68 -6.50 -2.65
N PHE A 45 -13.70 -5.76 -2.11
CA PHE A 45 -13.95 -4.86 -0.98
C PHE A 45 -14.80 -3.65 -1.37
N LEU A 46 -14.62 -3.07 -2.56
CA LEU A 46 -15.47 -1.99 -3.07
C LEU A 46 -16.94 -2.42 -3.19
N ILE A 47 -17.18 -3.64 -3.70
CA ILE A 47 -18.54 -4.18 -3.79
C ILE A 47 -19.13 -4.37 -2.39
N TRP A 48 -18.34 -4.94 -1.47
CA TRP A 48 -18.76 -5.14 -0.09
C TRP A 48 -19.06 -3.82 0.63
N ASP A 49 -18.24 -2.80 0.43
CA ASP A 49 -18.41 -1.47 1.02
C ASP A 49 -19.70 -0.84 0.50
N GLY A 50 -19.97 -0.94 -0.80
CA GLY A 50 -21.23 -0.49 -1.40
C GLY A 50 -22.46 -1.18 -0.85
N ILE A 51 -22.36 -2.48 -0.57
CA ILE A 51 -23.42 -3.25 0.10
C ILE A 51 -23.63 -2.71 1.52
N ALA A 52 -22.56 -2.50 2.30
CA ALA A 52 -22.65 -1.98 3.67
C ALA A 52 -23.29 -0.58 3.73
N ILE A 53 -23.00 0.28 2.76
CA ILE A 53 -23.65 1.60 2.58
C ILE A 53 -25.13 1.43 2.26
N ALA A 54 -25.47 0.57 1.29
CA ALA A 54 -26.84 0.35 0.87
C ALA A 54 -27.73 -0.20 2.00
N PHE A 55 -27.15 -1.01 2.90
CA PHE A 55 -27.83 -1.52 4.09
C PHE A 55 -27.84 -0.55 5.28
N GLY A 56 -27.21 0.63 5.16
CA GLY A 56 -27.16 1.62 6.24
C GLY A 56 -26.34 1.17 7.45
N VAL A 57 -25.54 0.11 7.32
CA VAL A 57 -24.62 -0.38 8.36
C VAL A 57 -23.52 0.66 8.60
N TRP A 58 -23.14 1.36 7.54
CA TRP A 58 -22.15 2.42 7.56
C TRP A 58 -22.63 3.58 6.69
N THR A 59 -22.40 4.81 7.15
CA THR A 59 -22.74 6.03 6.39
C THR A 59 -21.51 6.91 6.30
N PHE A 60 -21.21 7.36 5.09
CA PHE A 60 -20.12 8.30 4.86
C PHE A 60 -20.64 9.72 5.08
N ASP A 61 -19.92 10.48 5.90
CA ASP A 61 -20.24 11.87 6.12
C ASP A 61 -19.76 12.68 4.92
N SER A 62 -20.68 13.00 4.01
CA SER A 62 -20.44 13.70 2.74
C SER A 62 -19.76 15.07 2.90
N ARG A 63 -19.65 15.58 4.13
CA ARG A 63 -18.90 16.79 4.47
C ARG A 63 -17.38 16.66 4.32
N TYR A 64 -16.83 15.44 4.40
CA TYR A 64 -15.38 15.19 4.31
C TYR A 64 -14.92 14.59 2.97
N LEU A 65 -15.87 14.23 2.11
CA LEU A 65 -15.62 13.73 0.76
C LEU A 65 -15.65 14.89 -0.23
N THR A 66 -14.78 14.89 -1.26
CA THR A 66 -14.74 16.00 -2.23
C THR A 66 -16.06 16.19 -3.00
N GLY A 67 -16.94 15.18 -2.98
CA GLY A 67 -18.23 15.15 -3.66
C GLY A 67 -18.15 14.58 -5.08
N VAL A 68 -16.97 14.12 -5.51
CA VAL A 68 -16.77 13.49 -6.82
C VAL A 68 -17.19 12.03 -6.72
N MET A 69 -18.40 11.74 -7.20
CA MET A 69 -18.92 10.38 -7.27
C MET A 69 -18.55 9.72 -8.60
N LEU A 70 -17.98 8.52 -8.53
CA LEU A 70 -17.82 7.65 -9.69
C LEU A 70 -19.17 7.04 -10.11
N PRO A 71 -19.29 6.59 -11.38
CA PRO A 71 -20.46 5.83 -11.82
C PRO A 71 -20.67 4.62 -10.90
N GLY A 72 -21.83 4.57 -10.22
CA GLY A 72 -22.12 3.62 -9.14
C GLY A 72 -22.33 4.25 -7.77
N GLY A 73 -22.10 5.56 -7.60
CA GLY A 73 -22.38 6.29 -6.36
C GLY A 73 -21.25 6.26 -5.33
N PHE A 74 -20.06 5.79 -5.74
CA PHE A 74 -18.90 5.67 -4.86
C PHE A 74 -18.05 6.95 -4.86
N PRO A 75 -17.63 7.46 -3.69
CA PRO A 75 -16.65 8.54 -3.61
C PRO A 75 -15.31 8.10 -4.23
N VAL A 76 -14.67 9.00 -4.98
CA VAL A 76 -13.36 8.73 -5.58
C VAL A 76 -12.28 8.38 -4.55
N GLU A 77 -12.40 8.94 -3.35
CA GLU A 77 -11.48 8.72 -2.24
C GLU A 77 -11.48 7.27 -1.74
N GLU A 78 -12.61 6.57 -1.79
CA GLU A 78 -12.70 5.16 -1.38
C GLU A 78 -11.99 4.25 -2.38
N VAL A 79 -12.22 4.48 -3.67
CA VAL A 79 -11.53 3.73 -4.73
C VAL A 79 -10.02 3.96 -4.62
N LEU A 80 -9.59 5.20 -4.37
CA LEU A 80 -8.19 5.51 -4.14
C LEU A 80 -7.67 4.84 -2.88
N PHE A 81 -8.43 4.80 -1.78
CA PHE A 81 -8.02 4.15 -0.54
C PHE A 81 -7.68 2.67 -0.75
N PHE A 82 -8.54 1.92 -1.44
CA PHE A 82 -8.33 0.49 -1.73
C PHE A 82 -7.15 0.21 -2.67
N VAL A 83 -6.63 1.23 -3.37
CA VAL A 83 -5.44 1.10 -4.22
C VAL A 83 -4.20 1.60 -3.49
N VAL A 84 -4.27 2.78 -2.89
CA VAL A 84 -3.14 3.49 -2.27
C VAL A 84 -2.67 2.78 -1.02
N ILE A 85 -3.57 2.31 -0.15
CA ILE A 85 -3.16 1.65 1.12
C ILE A 85 -2.42 0.33 0.85
N PRO A 86 -2.93 -0.60 0.02
CA PRO A 86 -2.17 -1.80 -0.33
C PRO A 86 -0.85 -1.49 -1.04
N LEU A 87 -0.81 -0.45 -1.88
CA LEU A 87 0.42 -0.02 -2.53
C LEU A 87 1.47 0.47 -1.52
N CYS A 88 1.06 1.29 -0.54
CA CYS A 88 1.91 1.74 0.57
C CYS A 88 2.45 0.54 1.38
N GLY A 89 1.60 -0.45 1.64
CA GLY A 89 1.99 -1.69 2.31
C GLY A 89 3.04 -2.47 1.52
N LEU A 90 2.86 -2.63 0.21
CA LEU A 90 3.82 -3.32 -0.66
C LEU A 90 5.17 -2.59 -0.75
N LEU A 91 5.16 -1.26 -0.85
CA LEU A 91 6.38 -0.43 -0.83
C LEU A 91 7.15 -0.62 0.48
N THR A 92 6.43 -0.58 1.61
CA THR A 92 6.99 -0.78 2.94
C THR A 92 7.58 -2.18 3.10
N TYR A 93 6.84 -3.21 2.69
CA TYR A 93 7.28 -4.60 2.75
C TYR A 93 8.58 -4.82 1.95
N ASN A 94 8.66 -4.30 0.72
CA ASN A 94 9.84 -4.44 -0.13
C ASN A 94 11.07 -3.75 0.48
N ALA A 95 10.90 -2.56 1.07
CA ALA A 95 11.98 -1.87 1.75
C ALA A 95 12.48 -2.65 2.98
N VAL A 96 11.56 -3.14 3.82
CA VAL A 96 11.90 -3.93 5.01
C VAL A 96 12.59 -5.23 4.64
N ASP A 97 12.10 -5.95 3.63
CA ASP A 97 12.72 -7.19 3.13
C ASP A 97 14.14 -6.93 2.62
N THR A 98 14.35 -5.83 1.89
CA THR A 98 15.68 -5.48 1.38
C THR A 98 16.66 -5.11 2.50
N ILE A 99 16.20 -4.37 3.51
CA ILE A 99 17.02 -4.02 4.68
C ILE A 99 17.38 -5.27 5.48
N LEU A 100 16.41 -6.16 5.75
CA LEU A 100 16.63 -7.43 6.46
C LEU A 100 17.60 -8.34 5.70
N ALA A 101 17.46 -8.44 4.38
CA ALA A 101 18.37 -9.21 3.53
C ALA A 101 19.80 -8.66 3.61
N ARG A 102 19.96 -7.33 3.63
CA ARG A 102 21.26 -6.67 3.77
C ARG A 102 21.89 -6.92 5.14
N MET A 103 21.11 -6.81 6.22
CA MET A 103 21.56 -7.10 7.59
C MET A 103 21.99 -8.57 7.75
N ARG A 104 21.24 -9.52 7.19
CA ARG A 104 21.61 -10.95 7.22
C ARG A 104 22.95 -11.20 6.54
N ARG A 105 23.23 -10.56 5.39
CA ARG A 105 24.54 -10.70 4.73
C ARG A 105 25.69 -10.14 5.56
N SER A 106 25.51 -8.97 6.16
CA SER A 106 26.54 -8.38 7.04
C SER A 106 26.87 -9.27 8.25
N ARG A 107 25.86 -9.95 8.82
CA ARG A 107 26.07 -10.88 9.94
C ARG A 107 26.89 -12.11 9.54
N VAL A 108 26.63 -12.68 8.35
CA VAL A 108 27.37 -13.84 7.83
C VAL A 108 28.83 -13.47 7.56
N GLU A 109 29.10 -12.29 7.01
CA GLU A 109 30.48 -11.82 6.76
C GLU A 109 31.26 -11.55 8.05
N SER A 110 30.57 -11.12 9.12
CA SER A 110 31.19 -10.86 10.42
C SER A 110 31.51 -12.11 11.24
N GLU A 111 31.03 -13.29 10.82
CA GLU A 111 31.29 -14.53 11.54
C GLU A 111 32.66 -15.09 11.11
N PRO A 112 33.64 -15.18 12.03
CA PRO A 112 34.97 -15.62 11.68
C PRO A 112 34.92 -17.06 11.13
N PRO A 113 35.71 -17.39 10.09
CA PRO A 113 35.72 -18.73 9.53
C PRO A 113 36.06 -19.74 10.62
N ILE A 114 35.21 -20.75 10.79
CA ILE A 114 35.42 -21.81 11.79
C ILE A 114 36.77 -22.48 11.51
N PRO A 115 37.78 -22.34 12.41
CA PRO A 115 39.07 -22.97 12.22
C PRO A 115 38.87 -24.47 12.40
N GLY A 116 39.08 -25.26 11.35
CA GLY A 116 39.19 -26.73 11.48
C GLY A 116 38.33 -27.58 10.55
N ARG A 117 37.48 -27.01 9.68
CA ARG A 117 36.77 -27.81 8.66
C ARG A 117 37.63 -28.01 7.41
N ARG A 118 38.79 -28.66 7.55
CA ARG A 118 39.46 -29.31 6.41
C ARG A 118 38.75 -30.65 6.16
N ARG A 119 38.32 -30.86 4.91
CA ARG A 119 37.95 -32.18 4.41
C ARG A 119 39.15 -33.11 4.43
#